data_AF-A0A9E0NNP8-F1
#
_entry.id   AF-A0A9E0NNP8-F1
#
_cell.length_a   1.000
_cell.length_b   1.000
_cell.length_c   1.000
_cell.angle_alpha   90.00
_cell.angle_beta   90.00
_cell.angle_gamma   90.00
#
_symmetry.space_group_name_H-M   'P 1'
#
loop_
_entity.id
_entity.type
_entity.pdbx_description
1 polymer ?
#
loop_
_entity_poly.entity_id
_entity_poly.type
_entity_poly.pdbx_seq_one_letter_code
_entity_poly.pdbx_strand_id
1 'polypeptide(L)'
;MKKRIFFNKCDDMRFISHLDLLRFLERVLIKGEIPVKYSQGFHPRPKISLGNPISLGTESFNEVMDIDLETDMDNELILSKINAMNILGFKILKVEDCLDKVSIVEKFSTAIYKIKGKNEDIDALVKLLSQESIIERKEKKDKIVERDLKEKIKYFAKSSDEQIEIHIFNGSPNVYIEMAGINLTEVDIQKYGYTEV
;
A
#
# COMPACT_ATOMS: atom_id res chain seq x y z
N MET A 1 -2.74 11.40 -21.11
CA MET A 1 -2.37 12.31 -20.00
C MET A 1 -2.41 11.51 -18.72
N LYS A 2 -1.54 11.78 -17.75
CA LYS A 2 -1.42 10.93 -16.57
C LYS A 2 -2.05 11.66 -15.38
N LYS A 3 -2.94 10.97 -14.66
CA LYS A 3 -3.57 11.48 -13.43
C LYS A 3 -3.10 10.65 -12.25
N ARG A 4 -2.92 11.29 -11.10
CA ARG A 4 -2.64 10.65 -9.82
C ARG A 4 -3.87 10.72 -8.94
N ILE A 5 -4.24 9.60 -8.35
CA ILE A 5 -5.42 9.46 -7.50
C ILE A 5 -4.98 8.96 -6.14
N PHE A 6 -5.44 9.66 -5.11
CA PHE A 6 -5.27 9.26 -3.71
C PHE A 6 -6.56 8.60 -3.21
N PHE A 7 -6.47 7.50 -2.48
CA PHE A 7 -7.64 6.74 -2.05
C PHE A 7 -7.47 6.01 -0.72
N ASN A 8 -8.60 5.66 -0.11
CA ASN A 8 -8.70 4.81 1.06
C ASN A 8 -9.28 3.44 0.68
N LYS A 9 -8.84 2.41 1.38
CA LYS A 9 -9.28 1.01 1.33
C LYS A 9 -9.39 0.51 2.78
N CYS A 10 -10.60 0.54 3.33
CA CYS A 10 -10.88 0.30 4.75
C CYS A 10 -11.99 -0.75 4.91
N ASP A 11 -12.35 -1.06 6.16
CA ASP A 11 -13.41 -2.00 6.51
C ASP A 11 -13.15 -3.39 5.87
N ASP A 12 -14.21 -4.07 5.42
CA ASP A 12 -14.11 -5.39 4.79
C ASP A 12 -13.26 -5.40 3.50
N MET A 13 -12.98 -4.25 2.88
CA MET A 13 -12.05 -4.20 1.75
C MET A 13 -10.61 -4.51 2.16
N ARG A 14 -10.26 -4.51 3.46
CA ARG A 14 -8.96 -5.03 3.91
C ARG A 14 -8.71 -6.48 3.46
N PHE A 15 -9.77 -7.25 3.20
CA PHE A 15 -9.70 -8.66 2.80
C PHE A 15 -9.65 -8.91 1.28
N ILE A 16 -9.56 -7.87 0.43
CA ILE A 16 -9.23 -8.09 -0.98
C ILE A 16 -7.72 -8.08 -1.18
N SER A 17 -7.22 -9.06 -1.95
CA SER A 17 -5.80 -9.16 -2.29
C SER A 17 -5.35 -7.99 -3.17
N HIS A 18 -4.04 -7.75 -3.28
CA HIS A 18 -3.52 -6.72 -4.18
C HIS A 18 -3.92 -6.94 -5.65
N LEU A 19 -3.98 -8.19 -6.11
CA LEU A 19 -4.42 -8.52 -7.47
C LEU A 19 -5.93 -8.26 -7.66
N ASP A 20 -6.73 -8.54 -6.64
CA ASP A 20 -8.17 -8.26 -6.70
C ASP A 20 -8.45 -6.77 -6.57
N LEU A 21 -7.61 -6.01 -5.87
CA LEU A 21 -7.64 -4.55 -5.88
C LEU A 21 -7.40 -4.00 -7.28
N LEU A 22 -6.42 -4.52 -8.03
CA LEU A 22 -6.20 -4.09 -9.44
C LEU A 22 -7.43 -4.35 -10.32
N ARG A 23 -8.06 -5.53 -10.19
CA ARG A 23 -9.29 -5.87 -10.93
C ARG A 23 -10.48 -5.01 -10.49
N PHE A 24 -10.57 -4.71 -9.21
CA PHE A 24 -11.58 -3.82 -8.65
C PHE A 24 -11.42 -2.41 -9.23
N LEU A 25 -10.22 -1.85 -9.21
CA LEU A 25 -9.92 -0.51 -9.74
C LEU A 25 -10.24 -0.42 -11.24
N GLU A 26 -9.89 -1.44 -12.02
CA GLU A 26 -10.31 -1.55 -13.42
C GLU A 26 -11.83 -1.42 -13.58
N ARG A 27 -12.61 -2.16 -12.78
CA ARG A 27 -14.08 -2.09 -12.81
C ARG A 27 -14.62 -0.74 -12.36
N VAL A 28 -14.02 -0.11 -11.35
CA VAL A 28 -14.39 1.22 -10.89
C VAL A 28 -14.18 2.26 -11.99
N LEU A 29 -13.01 2.22 -12.66
CA LEU A 29 -12.69 3.16 -13.74
C LEU A 29 -13.63 2.96 -14.94
N ILE A 30 -13.96 1.72 -15.30
CA ILE A 30 -14.93 1.41 -16.36
C ILE A 30 -16.33 1.91 -15.97
N LYS A 31 -16.81 1.59 -14.76
CA LYS A 31 -18.14 2.00 -14.28
C LYS A 31 -18.25 3.52 -14.13
N GLY A 32 -17.14 4.19 -13.84
CA GLY A 32 -17.05 5.65 -13.78
C GLY A 32 -16.93 6.32 -15.15
N GLU A 33 -16.92 5.53 -16.23
CA GLU A 33 -16.71 6.02 -17.59
C GLU A 33 -15.43 6.87 -17.69
N ILE A 34 -14.39 6.47 -16.96
CA ILE A 34 -13.09 7.14 -16.98
C ILE A 34 -12.34 6.63 -18.22
N PRO A 35 -11.91 7.51 -19.14
CA PRO A 35 -11.33 7.11 -20.42
C PRO A 35 -9.88 6.68 -20.25
N VAL A 36 -9.64 5.53 -19.60
CA VAL A 36 -8.31 5.00 -19.31
C VAL A 36 -7.70 4.35 -20.55
N LYS A 37 -6.41 4.57 -20.80
CA LYS A 37 -5.63 3.91 -21.84
C LYS A 37 -5.44 2.43 -21.53
N TYR A 38 -5.39 1.62 -22.58
CA TYR A 38 -5.09 0.20 -22.47
C TYR A 38 -3.71 -0.13 -23.05
N SER A 39 -3.12 -1.23 -22.57
CA SER A 39 -1.92 -1.81 -23.16
C SER A 39 -2.21 -2.38 -24.57
N GLN A 40 -1.18 -2.45 -25.41
CA GLN A 40 -1.30 -2.85 -26.83
C GLN A 40 -0.99 -4.35 -27.07
N GLY A 41 -1.08 -5.18 -26.03
CA GLY A 41 -0.77 -6.62 -26.11
C GLY A 41 -2.00 -7.50 -26.39
N PHE A 42 -1.79 -8.82 -26.47
CA PHE A 42 -2.85 -9.82 -26.70
C PHE A 42 -3.96 -9.82 -25.62
N HIS A 43 -3.65 -9.34 -24.42
CA HIS A 43 -4.62 -9.10 -23.35
C HIS A 43 -4.49 -7.65 -22.87
N PRO A 44 -5.18 -6.70 -23.54
CA PRO A 44 -5.19 -5.30 -23.14
C PRO A 44 -5.61 -5.17 -21.67
N ARG A 45 -4.81 -4.44 -20.90
CA ARG A 45 -5.10 -4.08 -19.50
C ARG A 45 -5.10 -2.57 -19.37
N PRO A 46 -5.95 -2.00 -18.51
CA PRO A 46 -5.90 -0.57 -18.23
C PRO A 46 -4.51 -0.21 -17.68
N LYS A 47 -3.97 0.91 -18.13
CA LYS A 47 -2.69 1.44 -17.66
C LYS A 47 -2.87 2.07 -16.29
N ILE A 48 -2.75 1.22 -15.27
CA ILE A 48 -2.82 1.59 -13.85
C ILE A 48 -1.46 1.24 -13.23
N SER A 49 -0.89 2.17 -12.47
CA SER A 49 0.31 1.92 -11.65
C SER A 49 -0.05 2.19 -10.19
N LEU A 50 0.16 1.21 -9.32
CA LEU A 50 -0.04 1.36 -7.87
C LEU A 50 1.28 1.63 -7.16
N GLY A 51 1.21 2.28 -6.00
CA GLY A 51 2.31 2.34 -5.05
C GLY A 51 2.64 0.95 -4.46
N ASN A 52 3.28 0.94 -3.30
CA ASN A 52 3.68 -0.30 -2.65
C ASN A 52 2.48 -1.23 -2.36
N PRO A 53 2.60 -2.55 -2.64
CA PRO A 53 1.52 -3.51 -2.38
C PRO A 53 1.00 -3.44 -0.96
N ILE A 54 -0.31 -3.67 -0.82
CA ILE A 54 -1.01 -3.67 0.46
C ILE A 54 -1.23 -5.12 0.87
N SER A 55 -0.78 -5.48 2.07
CA SER A 55 -0.97 -6.82 2.61
C SER A 55 -2.46 -7.12 2.82
N LEU A 56 -2.82 -8.40 2.68
CA LEU A 56 -4.17 -8.87 3.01
C LEU A 56 -4.42 -8.64 4.51
N GLY A 57 -5.62 -8.17 4.85
CA GLY A 57 -6.00 -7.85 6.23
C GLY A 57 -5.60 -6.43 6.67
N THR A 58 -4.86 -5.69 5.85
CA THR A 58 -4.44 -4.31 6.15
C THR A 58 -5.45 -3.29 5.61
N GLU A 59 -5.91 -2.39 6.49
CA GLU A 59 -6.57 -1.15 6.07
C GLU A 59 -5.52 -0.15 5.56
N SER A 60 -5.87 0.60 4.54
CA SER A 60 -4.96 1.50 3.86
C SER A 60 -5.62 2.85 3.66
N PHE A 61 -4.93 3.90 4.09
CA PHE A 61 -5.34 5.29 3.96
C PHE A 61 -4.34 6.03 3.09
N ASN A 62 -4.81 6.99 2.30
CA ASN A 62 -3.98 7.82 1.44
C ASN A 62 -3.05 7.01 0.51
N GLU A 63 -3.56 5.91 -0.01
CA GLU A 63 -2.90 5.13 -1.05
C GLU A 63 -2.88 5.89 -2.36
N VAL A 64 -1.91 5.56 -3.21
CA VAL A 64 -1.71 6.27 -4.47
C VAL A 64 -1.79 5.31 -5.65
N MET A 65 -2.46 5.76 -6.70
CA MET A 65 -2.39 5.17 -8.03
C MET A 65 -2.22 6.23 -9.10
N ASP A 66 -1.52 5.88 -10.16
CA ASP A 66 -1.47 6.65 -11.37
C ASP A 66 -2.26 5.94 -12.48
N ILE A 67 -3.03 6.71 -13.26
CA ILE A 67 -3.76 6.23 -14.44
C ILE A 67 -3.35 7.03 -15.67
N ASP A 68 -3.21 6.35 -16.81
CA ASP A 68 -3.07 7.02 -18.10
C ASP A 68 -4.44 7.17 -18.76
N LEU A 69 -4.81 8.40 -19.12
CA LEU A 69 -6.05 8.70 -19.84
C LEU A 69 -5.83 8.80 -21.34
N GLU A 70 -6.78 8.23 -22.10
CA GLU A 70 -6.92 8.32 -23.55
C GLU A 70 -7.34 9.73 -23.97
N THR A 71 -8.36 10.27 -23.31
CA THR A 71 -8.82 11.65 -23.45
C THR A 71 -8.75 12.34 -22.09
N ASP A 72 -8.35 13.61 -22.05
CA ASP A 72 -8.28 14.32 -20.78
C ASP A 72 -9.65 14.41 -20.09
N MET A 73 -9.63 14.42 -18.77
CA MET A 73 -10.81 14.57 -17.94
C MET A 73 -10.45 15.39 -16.71
N ASP A 74 -11.36 16.29 -16.33
CA ASP A 74 -11.20 17.16 -15.16
C ASP A 74 -11.04 16.34 -13.86
N ASN A 75 -10.17 16.80 -12.98
CA ASN A 75 -9.81 16.09 -11.75
C ASN A 75 -11.00 15.99 -10.78
N GLU A 76 -11.78 17.06 -10.63
CA GLU A 76 -12.98 17.07 -9.78
C GLU A 76 -14.12 16.23 -10.40
N LEU A 77 -14.19 16.17 -11.73
CA LEU A 77 -15.12 15.27 -12.41
C LEU A 77 -14.78 13.78 -12.15
N ILE A 78 -13.51 13.40 -12.22
CA ILE A 78 -13.07 12.03 -11.87
C ILE A 78 -13.40 11.76 -10.39
N LEU A 79 -13.10 12.72 -9.51
CA LEU A 79 -13.36 12.64 -8.07
C LEU A 79 -14.84 12.33 -7.79
N SER A 80 -15.71 13.16 -8.35
CA SER A 80 -17.16 13.09 -8.15
C SER A 80 -17.77 11.82 -8.77
N LYS A 81 -17.41 11.46 -10.00
CA LYS A 81 -17.94 10.25 -10.66
C LYS A 81 -17.66 8.98 -9.87
N ILE A 82 -16.42 8.79 -9.39
CA ILE A 82 -16.05 7.59 -8.65
C ILE A 82 -16.72 7.56 -7.27
N ASN A 83 -16.67 8.66 -6.51
CA ASN A 83 -17.26 8.69 -5.17
C ASN A 83 -18.80 8.59 -5.20
N ALA A 84 -19.47 9.04 -6.26
CA ALA A 84 -20.92 8.90 -6.43
C ALA A 84 -21.40 7.43 -6.50
N MET A 85 -20.50 6.48 -6.77
CA MET A 85 -20.84 5.05 -6.74
C MET A 85 -21.07 4.50 -5.33
N ASN A 86 -20.69 5.23 -4.28
CA ASN A 86 -20.87 4.87 -2.87
C ASN A 86 -20.36 3.45 -2.54
N ILE A 87 -19.15 3.13 -2.98
CA ILE A 87 -18.55 1.81 -2.75
C ILE A 87 -18.10 1.72 -1.29
N LEU A 88 -18.68 0.79 -0.52
CA LEU A 88 -18.31 0.58 0.88
C LEU A 88 -16.82 0.25 1.02
N GLY A 89 -16.14 0.88 1.98
CA GLY A 89 -14.71 0.66 2.23
C GLY A 89 -13.75 1.26 1.19
N PHE A 90 -14.26 1.90 0.12
CA PHE A 90 -13.42 2.57 -0.89
C PHE A 90 -13.84 4.02 -1.07
N LYS A 91 -12.87 4.93 -1.01
CA LYS A 91 -13.10 6.35 -1.25
C LYS A 91 -11.89 6.98 -1.88
N ILE A 92 -12.06 7.71 -2.97
CA ILE A 92 -10.99 8.54 -3.50
C ILE A 92 -11.00 9.90 -2.79
N LEU A 93 -9.82 10.36 -2.41
CA LEU A 93 -9.59 11.57 -1.61
C LEU A 93 -9.28 12.78 -2.49
N LYS A 94 -8.47 12.56 -3.52
CA LYS A 94 -7.94 13.61 -4.38
C LYS A 94 -7.54 13.06 -5.74
N VAL A 95 -7.65 13.90 -6.77
CA VAL A 95 -7.11 13.64 -8.11
C VAL A 95 -6.21 14.81 -8.50
N GLU A 96 -5.05 14.52 -9.08
CA GLU A 96 -4.07 15.51 -9.53
C GLU A 96 -3.54 15.18 -10.91
N ASP A 97 -3.04 16.18 -11.62
CA ASP A 97 -2.22 15.96 -12.81
C ASP A 97 -0.85 15.40 -12.42
N CYS A 98 -0.46 14.30 -13.06
CA CYS A 98 0.85 13.70 -12.86
C CYS A 98 1.77 14.07 -14.03
N LEU A 99 2.58 15.11 -13.85
CA LEU A 99 3.59 15.54 -14.83
C LEU A 99 4.94 14.83 -14.63
N ASP A 100 5.11 14.13 -13.51
CA ASP A 100 6.35 13.46 -13.15
C ASP A 100 6.63 12.26 -14.06
N LYS A 101 7.90 12.09 -14.44
CA LYS A 101 8.41 10.87 -15.09
C LYS A 101 8.88 9.81 -14.08
N VAL A 102 8.98 10.19 -12.81
CA VAL A 102 9.40 9.31 -11.72
C VAL A 102 8.34 8.24 -11.52
N SER A 103 8.78 7.00 -11.31
CA SER A 103 7.84 5.90 -11.04
C SER A 103 7.12 6.13 -9.71
N ILE A 104 5.87 5.68 -9.61
CA ILE A 104 5.08 5.85 -8.38
C ILE A 104 5.75 5.22 -7.15
N VAL A 105 6.43 4.07 -7.32
CA VAL A 105 7.13 3.36 -6.24
C VAL A 105 8.39 4.08 -5.80
N GLU A 106 9.09 4.74 -6.73
CA GLU A 106 10.25 5.56 -6.39
C GLU A 106 9.83 6.84 -5.66
N LYS A 107 8.76 7.49 -6.12
CA LYS A 107 8.23 8.69 -5.50
C LYS A 107 7.66 8.42 -4.11
N PHE A 108 6.88 7.35 -3.97
CA PHE A 108 6.22 6.94 -2.72
C PHE A 108 6.88 5.70 -2.14
N SER A 109 8.15 5.87 -1.76
CA SER A 109 9.01 4.74 -1.43
C SER A 109 8.95 4.32 0.04
N THR A 110 8.60 5.23 0.96
CA THR A 110 8.53 4.94 2.41
C THR A 110 7.10 5.01 2.90
N ALA A 111 6.53 3.85 3.25
CA ALA A 111 5.17 3.74 3.74
C ALA A 111 5.11 3.85 5.26
N ILE A 112 4.05 4.47 5.78
CA ILE A 112 3.82 4.63 7.22
C ILE A 112 2.85 3.54 7.66
N TYR A 113 3.22 2.74 8.65
CA TYR A 113 2.38 1.71 9.24
C TYR A 113 2.13 2.00 10.72
N LYS A 114 0.91 1.77 11.17
CA LYS A 114 0.58 1.65 12.59
C LYS A 114 0.11 0.24 12.85
N ILE A 115 0.69 -0.38 13.88
CA ILE A 115 0.38 -1.74 14.30
C ILE A 115 -0.14 -1.65 15.72
N LYS A 116 -1.34 -2.18 15.93
CA LYS A 116 -1.97 -2.29 17.24
C LYS A 116 -2.03 -3.76 17.66
N GLY A 117 -1.66 -4.06 18.89
CA GLY A 117 -1.59 -5.42 19.42
C GLY A 117 -1.49 -5.43 20.94
N LYS A 118 -1.24 -6.59 21.55
CA LYS A 118 -0.99 -6.67 22.99
C LYS A 118 0.35 -5.99 23.31
N ASN A 119 0.49 -5.52 24.55
CA ASN A 119 1.73 -4.86 24.99
C ASN A 119 2.98 -5.76 24.79
N GLU A 120 2.86 -7.05 25.10
CA GLU A 120 3.94 -8.03 24.90
C GLU A 120 4.37 -8.17 23.42
N ASP A 121 3.42 -8.12 22.49
CA ASP A 121 3.68 -8.18 21.04
C ASP A 121 4.39 -6.91 20.56
N ILE A 122 3.93 -5.75 21.03
CA ILE A 122 4.55 -4.46 20.69
C ILE A 122 5.96 -4.36 21.26
N ASP A 123 6.18 -4.82 22.49
CA ASP A 123 7.51 -4.88 23.09
C ASP A 123 8.45 -5.84 22.34
N ALA A 124 7.94 -6.99 21.87
CA ALA A 124 8.70 -7.92 21.04
C ALA A 124 9.10 -7.29 19.69
N LEU A 125 8.19 -6.56 19.04
CA LEU A 125 8.49 -5.79 17.83
C LEU A 125 9.56 -4.72 18.08
N VAL A 126 9.42 -3.92 19.14
CA VAL A 126 10.40 -2.89 19.51
C VAL A 126 11.77 -3.51 19.74
N LYS A 127 11.83 -4.66 20.43
CA LYS A 127 13.08 -5.38 20.68
C LYS A 127 13.74 -5.84 19.38
N LEU A 128 12.98 -6.42 18.46
CA LEU A 128 13.47 -6.83 17.13
C LEU A 128 13.98 -5.62 16.34
N LEU A 129 13.17 -4.57 16.25
CA LEU A 129 13.46 -3.35 15.47
C LEU A 129 14.64 -2.55 16.04
N SER A 130 15.00 -2.75 17.31
CA SER A 130 16.15 -2.11 17.95
C SER A 130 17.48 -2.81 17.66
N GLN A 131 17.48 -4.00 17.06
CA GLN A 131 18.70 -4.71 16.70
C GLN A 131 19.50 -3.95 15.63
N GLU A 132 20.82 -4.12 15.61
CA GLU A 132 21.70 -3.52 14.59
C GLU A 132 21.49 -4.14 13.20
N SER A 133 21.05 -5.40 13.14
CA SER A 133 20.73 -6.12 11.91
C SER A 133 19.51 -7.02 12.12
N ILE A 134 18.72 -7.22 11.05
CA ILE A 134 17.51 -8.07 11.06
C ILE A 134 17.59 -9.01 9.86
N ILE A 135 18.17 -10.19 10.04
CA ILE A 135 18.48 -11.10 8.93
C ILE A 135 17.29 -12.02 8.61
N GLU A 136 16.69 -11.83 7.44
CA GLU A 136 15.72 -12.76 6.87
C GLU A 136 16.46 -13.87 6.09
N ARG A 137 16.19 -15.13 6.45
CA ARG A 137 16.67 -16.32 5.73
C ARG A 137 15.52 -16.95 4.96
N LYS A 138 15.68 -17.07 3.64
CA LYS A 138 14.72 -17.78 2.78
C LYS A 138 15.39 -18.90 2.01
N GLU A 139 14.83 -20.10 2.12
CA GLU A 139 15.19 -21.24 1.27
C GLU A 139 14.43 -21.15 -0.06
N LYS A 140 15.16 -21.18 -1.17
CA LYS A 140 14.60 -21.27 -2.52
C LYS A 140 15.28 -22.39 -3.28
N LYS A 141 14.54 -23.47 -3.56
CA LYS A 141 14.88 -24.56 -4.50
C LYS A 141 16.40 -24.78 -4.64
N ASP A 142 17.10 -25.05 -3.53
CA ASP A 142 18.55 -25.34 -3.43
C ASP A 142 19.50 -24.17 -3.08
N LYS A 143 19.01 -22.98 -2.71
CA LYS A 143 19.83 -21.89 -2.18
C LYS A 143 19.20 -21.21 -0.97
N ILE A 144 20.03 -20.91 0.03
CA ILE A 144 19.68 -20.01 1.12
C ILE A 144 20.00 -18.58 0.66
N VAL A 145 19.00 -17.71 0.72
CA VAL A 145 19.16 -16.28 0.48
C VAL A 145 19.00 -15.56 1.80
N GLU A 146 20.04 -14.86 2.22
CA GLU A 146 20.02 -13.97 3.39
C GLU A 146 19.87 -12.53 2.94
N ARG A 147 19.03 -11.77 3.64
CA ARG A 147 18.87 -10.32 3.43
C ARG A 147 18.73 -9.64 4.77
N ASP A 148 19.51 -8.58 4.98
CA ASP A 148 19.28 -7.69 6.11
C ASP A 148 18.11 -6.76 5.82
N LEU A 149 17.06 -6.88 6.62
CA LEU A 149 15.84 -6.08 6.52
C LEU A 149 15.93 -4.79 7.32
N LYS A 150 16.98 -4.59 8.13
CA LYS A 150 17.15 -3.38 8.93
C LYS A 150 17.21 -2.13 8.05
N GLU A 151 17.87 -2.19 6.90
CA GLU A 151 18.02 -1.06 5.96
C GLU A 151 16.69 -0.49 5.45
N LYS A 152 15.62 -1.30 5.48
CA LYS A 152 14.27 -0.88 5.08
C LYS A 152 13.54 -0.12 6.17
N ILE A 153 13.90 -0.27 7.44
CA ILE A 153 13.28 0.46 8.54
C ILE A 153 13.87 1.87 8.58
N LYS A 154 13.04 2.88 8.27
CA LYS A 154 13.46 4.28 8.25
C LYS A 154 13.19 4.99 9.56
N TYR A 155 12.15 4.56 10.26
CA TYR A 155 11.75 5.09 11.55
C TYR A 155 10.87 4.05 12.26
N PHE A 156 10.92 4.03 13.59
CA PHE A 156 9.88 3.40 14.39
C PHE A 156 9.80 4.08 15.75
N ALA A 157 8.60 4.11 16.33
CA ALA A 157 8.40 4.56 17.69
C ALA A 157 7.16 3.91 18.30
N LYS A 158 7.28 3.49 19.56
CA LYS A 158 6.15 3.04 20.37
C LYS A 158 5.26 4.26 20.65
N SER A 159 4.06 4.29 20.09
CA SER A 159 3.11 5.40 20.27
C SER A 159 2.30 5.24 21.55
N SER A 160 2.11 4.01 22.03
CA SER A 160 1.50 3.65 23.31
C SER A 160 1.89 2.21 23.67
N ASP A 161 1.48 1.72 24.84
CA ASP A 161 1.72 0.32 25.23
C ASP A 161 1.20 -0.70 24.21
N GLU A 162 0.10 -0.38 23.52
CA GLU A 162 -0.57 -1.29 22.58
C GLU A 162 -0.35 -0.91 21.11
N GLN A 163 0.53 0.06 20.81
CA GLN A 163 0.68 0.54 19.44
C GLN A 163 2.10 1.02 19.10
N ILE A 164 2.57 0.66 17.90
CA ILE A 164 3.82 1.14 17.31
C ILE A 164 3.56 1.75 15.93
N GLU A 165 4.29 2.83 15.63
CA GLU A 165 4.40 3.36 14.27
C GLU A 165 5.75 2.93 13.66
N ILE A 166 5.73 2.51 12.39
CA ILE A 166 6.91 2.06 11.65
C ILE A 166 6.88 2.65 10.25
N HIS A 167 7.99 3.23 9.80
CA HIS A 167 8.16 3.69 8.43
C HIS A 167 9.06 2.72 7.67
N ILE A 168 8.54 2.12 6.61
CA ILE A 168 9.20 1.03 5.89
C ILE A 168 9.40 1.43 4.42
N PHE A 169 10.65 1.41 3.97
CA PHE A 169 11.03 1.61 2.58
C PHE A 169 10.73 0.35 1.75
N ASN A 170 9.86 0.49 0.74
CA ASN A 170 9.50 -0.55 -0.23
C ASN A 170 9.30 -1.92 0.42
N GLY A 171 8.39 -1.96 1.40
CA GLY A 171 8.14 -3.14 2.22
C GLY A 171 6.83 -3.07 3.01
N SER A 172 6.57 -4.15 3.74
CA SER A 172 5.41 -4.33 4.62
C SER A 172 5.88 -4.75 6.01
N PRO A 173 5.08 -4.53 7.07
CA PRO A 173 5.44 -4.90 8.43
C PRO A 173 5.36 -6.42 8.68
N ASN A 174 4.68 -7.19 7.82
CA ASN A 174 4.35 -8.59 8.08
C ASN A 174 5.57 -9.45 8.43
N VAL A 175 6.66 -9.30 7.69
CA VAL A 175 7.88 -10.07 7.94
C VAL A 175 8.48 -9.78 9.32
N TYR A 176 8.41 -8.53 9.79
CA TYR A 176 8.93 -8.15 11.11
C TYR A 176 8.03 -8.67 12.22
N ILE A 177 6.70 -8.64 12.01
CA ILE A 177 5.71 -9.22 12.93
C ILE A 177 5.95 -10.73 13.08
N GLU A 178 6.08 -11.44 11.96
CA GLU A 178 6.38 -12.88 11.95
C GLU A 178 7.72 -13.20 12.61
N MET A 179 8.78 -12.42 12.33
CA MET A 179 10.10 -12.59 12.95
C MET A 179 10.12 -12.28 14.45
N ALA A 180 9.21 -11.44 14.94
CA ALA A 180 8.99 -11.21 16.37
C ALA A 180 8.17 -12.32 17.04
N GLY A 181 7.72 -13.33 16.28
CA GLY A 181 6.94 -14.47 16.78
C GLY A 181 5.46 -14.17 16.95
N ILE A 182 4.95 -13.09 16.35
CA ILE A 182 3.57 -12.62 16.50
C ILE A 182 2.74 -13.13 15.34
N ASN A 183 1.52 -13.62 15.63
CA ASN A 183 0.58 -14.02 14.59
C ASN A 183 -0.08 -12.77 13.96
N LEU A 184 -0.04 -12.67 12.62
CA LEU A 184 -0.65 -11.56 11.88
C LEU A 184 -2.14 -11.38 12.17
N THR A 185 -2.86 -12.43 12.59
CA THR A 185 -4.29 -12.33 12.93
C THR A 185 -4.55 -11.74 14.31
N GLU A 186 -3.52 -11.60 15.15
CA GLU A 186 -3.63 -11.07 16.52
C GLU A 186 -3.32 -9.57 16.61
N VAL A 187 -2.90 -8.96 15.49
CA VAL A 187 -2.59 -7.54 15.40
C VAL A 187 -3.46 -6.88 14.34
N ASP A 188 -3.81 -5.62 14.59
CA ASP A 188 -4.44 -4.76 13.60
C ASP A 188 -3.37 -3.92 12.91
N ILE A 189 -3.36 -3.95 11.57
CA ILE A 189 -2.35 -3.30 10.76
C ILE A 189 -3.04 -2.26 9.88
N GLN A 190 -2.61 -1.02 10.01
CA GLN A 190 -3.08 0.09 9.20
C GLN A 190 -1.91 0.76 8.49
N LYS A 191 -2.05 0.99 7.18
CA LYS A 191 -1.09 1.75 6.38
C LYS A 191 -1.62 3.16 6.16
N TYR A 192 -0.85 4.17 6.52
CA TYR A 192 -1.22 5.59 6.46
C TYR A 192 -0.50 6.31 5.32
N GLY A 193 -0.52 5.69 4.13
CA GLY A 193 0.12 6.21 2.93
C GLY A 193 1.64 6.21 3.08
N TYR A 194 2.25 7.35 2.80
CA TYR A 194 3.69 7.49 2.65
C TYR A 194 4.17 8.76 3.36
N THR A 195 5.43 8.77 3.78
CA THR A 195 6.08 10.00 4.25
C THR A 195 6.01 11.06 3.16
N GLU A 196 5.93 12.34 3.54
CA GLU A 196 5.93 13.44 2.58
C GLU A 196 7.13 13.32 1.62
N VAL A 197 6.87 13.58 0.33
CA VAL A 197 7.82 13.48 -0.77
C VAL A 197 8.43 14.83 -1.05
#